data_AF-A0A6A4F3W6-F1
#
_entry.id   AF-A0A6A4F3W6-F1
#
_cell.length_a   1.000
_cell.length_b   1.000
_cell.length_c   1.000
_cell.angle_alpha   90.00
_cell.angle_beta   90.00
_cell.angle_gamma   90.00
#
_symmetry.space_group_name_H-M   'P 1'
#
loop_
_entity.id
_entity.type
_entity.pdbx_description
1 polymer ?
#
loop_
_entity_poly.entity_id
_entity_poly.type
_entity_poly.pdbx_seq_one_letter_code
_entity_poly.pdbx_strand_id
1 'polypeptide(L)'
;MNKQILAFVQAKEDGAISPELIDVFCEKGVFEHEDTRRILEASKKAGLEINFHGDEIHPMQYGTMAADLGARAILHCDMKC
;
A
#
# COMPACT_ATOMS: atom_id res chain seq x y z
N MET A 1 3.40 -11.01 10.30
CA MET A 1 3.88 -10.35 9.07
C MET A 1 4.77 -11.23 8.17
N ASN A 2 5.86 -11.82 8.65
CA ASN A 2 6.95 -12.34 7.78
C ASN A 2 6.66 -13.53 6.84
N LYS A 3 5.48 -14.18 6.92
CA LYS A 3 5.15 -15.30 6.03
C LYS A 3 4.36 -14.89 4.78
N GLN A 4 3.73 -13.70 4.79
CA GLN A 4 2.90 -13.25 3.68
C GLN A 4 3.74 -12.91 2.44
N ILE A 5 4.90 -12.26 2.64
CA ILE A 5 5.81 -11.89 1.54
C ILE A 5 6.37 -13.15 0.85
N LEU A 6 6.77 -14.15 1.63
CA LEU A 6 7.30 -15.41 1.08
C LEU A 6 6.25 -16.18 0.28
N ALA A 7 5.02 -16.27 0.80
CA ALA A 7 3.91 -16.90 0.08
C ALA A 7 3.57 -16.17 -1.22
N PHE A 8 3.64 -14.83 -1.21
CA PHE A 8 3.43 -14.00 -2.40
C PHE A 8 4.52 -14.23 -3.45
N VAL A 9 5.80 -14.21 -3.06
CA VAL A 9 6.92 -14.43 -3.98
C VAL A 9 6.82 -15.80 -4.64
N GLN A 10 6.57 -16.85 -3.85
CA GLN A 10 6.39 -18.19 -4.40
C GLN A 10 5.20 -18.26 -5.36
N ALA A 11 4.05 -17.68 -4.99
CA ALA A 11 2.87 -17.68 -5.86
C ALA A 11 3.10 -16.91 -7.18
N LYS A 12 3.95 -15.87 -7.17
CA LYS A 12 4.35 -15.16 -8.39
C LYS A 12 5.33 -15.98 -9.24
N GLU A 13 6.31 -16.61 -8.61
CA GLU A 13 7.30 -17.49 -9.29
C GLU A 13 6.63 -18.71 -9.92
N ASP A 14 5.66 -19.31 -9.22
CA ASP A 14 4.85 -20.43 -9.70
C ASP A 14 3.85 -20.01 -10.79
N GLY A 15 3.72 -18.71 -11.09
CA GLY A 15 2.75 -18.15 -12.03
C GLY A 15 1.30 -18.26 -11.56
N ALA A 16 1.06 -18.59 -10.29
CA ALA A 16 -0.26 -18.70 -9.70
C ALA A 16 -0.96 -17.33 -9.56
N ILE A 17 -0.17 -16.25 -9.44
CA ILE A 17 -0.67 -14.86 -9.43
C ILE A 17 0.23 -13.96 -10.28
N SER A 18 -0.36 -12.95 -10.92
CA SER A 18 0.36 -11.88 -11.63
C SER A 18 -0.25 -10.52 -11.29
N PRO A 19 -0.01 -10.01 -10.07
CA PRO A 19 -0.59 -8.75 -9.63
C PRO A 19 0.08 -7.57 -10.34
N GLU A 20 -0.73 -6.63 -10.81
CA GLU A 20 -0.29 -5.38 -11.43
C GLU A 20 -0.22 -4.23 -10.41
N LEU A 21 -0.97 -4.36 -9.31
CA LEU A 21 -1.17 -3.34 -8.29
C LEU A 21 -0.74 -3.86 -6.91
N ILE A 22 -0.24 -2.96 -6.07
CA ILE A 22 -0.11 -3.20 -4.63
C ILE A 22 -1.02 -2.25 -3.86
N ASP A 23 -1.49 -2.71 -2.71
CA ASP A 23 -2.29 -1.94 -1.77
C ASP A 23 -1.69 -2.08 -0.37
N VAL A 24 -1.60 -0.97 0.37
CA VAL A 24 -1.10 -0.92 1.75
C VAL A 24 -2.19 -0.37 2.64
N PHE A 25 -2.45 -1.05 3.76
CA PHE A 25 -3.34 -0.53 4.78
C PHE A 25 -2.57 0.46 5.67
N CYS A 26 -2.60 1.74 5.31
CA CYS A 26 -1.91 2.79 6.06
C CYS A 26 -2.81 3.26 7.20
N GLU A 27 -2.45 2.92 8.43
CA GLU A 27 -3.24 3.18 9.62
C GLU A 27 -2.34 3.24 10.85
N LYS A 28 -2.71 4.07 11.82
CA LYS A 28 -2.00 4.26 13.07
C LYS A 28 -1.89 2.93 13.83
N GLY A 29 -0.67 2.57 14.23
CA GLY A 29 -0.39 1.30 14.90
C GLY A 29 -0.41 0.06 13.98
N VAL A 30 -0.53 0.24 12.66
CA VAL A 30 -0.40 -0.85 11.67
C VAL A 30 0.74 -0.58 10.70
N PHE A 31 0.54 0.33 9.74
CA PHE A 31 1.59 0.85 8.86
C PHE A 31 1.45 2.37 8.83
N GLU A 32 2.40 3.05 9.47
CA GLU A 32 2.41 4.51 9.50
C GLU A 32 3.11 5.06 8.24
N HIS A 33 3.12 6.38 8.07
CA HIS A 33 3.55 7.03 6.83
C HIS A 33 4.92 6.57 6.32
N GLU A 34 5.91 6.42 7.20
CA GLU A 34 7.24 5.98 6.77
C GLU A 34 7.26 4.54 6.26
N ASP A 35 6.53 3.65 6.92
CA ASP A 35 6.45 2.25 6.52
C ASP A 35 5.71 2.09 5.19
N THR A 36 4.57 2.77 5.06
CA THR A 36 3.79 2.81 3.82
C THR A 36 4.63 3.38 2.67
N ARG A 37 5.33 4.49 2.89
CA ARG A 37 6.21 5.08 1.87
C ARG A 37 7.28 4.09 1.42
N ARG A 38 7.97 3.43 2.34
CA ARG A 38 9.00 2.42 2.02
C ARG A 38 8.43 1.27 1.18
N ILE A 39 7.26 0.76 1.55
CA ILE A 39 6.61 -0.35 0.84
C ILE A 39 6.20 0.08 -0.59
N LEU A 40 5.56 1.24 -0.73
CA LEU A 40 5.08 1.73 -2.03
C LEU A 40 6.25 2.09 -2.97
N GLU A 41 7.31 2.71 -2.46
CA GLU A 41 8.50 3.01 -3.26
C GLU A 41 9.24 1.74 -3.73
N ALA A 42 9.36 0.72 -2.87
CA ALA A 42 9.93 -0.56 -3.26
C ALA A 42 9.08 -1.25 -4.33
N SER A 43 7.75 -1.14 -4.23
CA SER A 43 6.81 -1.73 -5.19
C SER A 43 6.85 -1.04 -6.54
N LYS A 44 6.98 0.28 -6.58
CA LYS A 44 7.24 1.03 -7.81
C LYS A 44 8.52 0.57 -8.50
N LYS A 45 9.60 0.35 -7.75
CA LYS A 45 10.86 -0.18 -8.30
C LYS A 45 10.71 -1.60 -8.85
N ALA A 46 9.75 -2.37 -8.33
CA ALA A 46 9.39 -3.70 -8.82
C ALA A 46 8.42 -3.69 -10.01
N GLY A 47 8.03 -2.51 -10.51
CA GLY A 47 7.14 -2.34 -11.67
C GLY A 47 5.66 -2.46 -11.36
N LEU A 48 5.26 -2.37 -10.08
CA LEU A 48 3.86 -2.40 -9.67
C LEU A 48 3.26 -0.99 -9.66
N GLU A 49 2.00 -0.89 -10.06
CA GLU A 49 1.18 0.28 -9.77
C GLU A 49 0.86 0.32 -8.26
N ILE A 50 0.75 1.52 -7.69
CA ILE A 50 0.58 1.70 -6.24
C ILE A 50 -0.78 2.29 -5.89
N ASN A 51 -1.43 1.64 -4.94
CA ASN A 51 -2.61 2.08 -4.22
C ASN A 51 -2.36 1.94 -2.71
N PHE A 52 -3.20 2.55 -1.89
CA PHE A 52 -3.26 2.30 -0.47
C PHE A 52 -4.64 2.65 0.11
N HIS A 53 -5.00 1.99 1.20
CA HIS A 53 -6.14 2.34 2.04
C HIS A 53 -5.67 3.34 3.09
N GLY A 54 -6.39 4.46 3.20
CA GLY A 54 -6.07 5.52 4.13
C GLY A 54 -7.31 6.28 4.59
N ASP A 55 -7.18 6.86 5.76
CA ASP A 55 -8.10 7.73 6.51
C ASP A 55 -9.37 6.94 6.85
N GLU A 56 -9.23 5.64 7.08
CA GLU A 56 -10.36 4.74 7.36
C GLU A 56 -10.79 4.80 8.84
N ILE A 57 -9.83 4.86 9.77
CA ILE A 57 -10.12 4.91 11.22
C ILE A 57 -9.57 6.20 11.84
N HIS A 58 -8.34 6.60 11.51
CA HIS A 58 -7.74 7.83 12.03
C HIS A 58 -7.45 8.86 10.93
N PRO A 59 -7.68 10.16 11.19
CA PRO A 59 -7.32 11.23 10.26
C PRO A 59 -5.80 11.43 10.29
N MET A 60 -5.14 10.94 9.26
CA MET A 60 -3.69 10.89 9.11
C MET A 60 -3.23 11.74 7.91
N GLN A 61 -4.18 12.39 7.20
CA GLN A 61 -3.94 13.41 6.17
C GLN A 61 -3.30 12.84 4.89
N TYR A 62 -3.87 11.75 4.35
CA TYR A 62 -3.19 11.00 3.28
C TYR A 62 -3.19 11.68 1.91
N GLY A 63 -4.04 12.67 1.67
CA GLY A 63 -4.11 13.37 0.39
C GLY A 63 -2.77 13.99 -0.04
N THR A 64 -1.97 14.48 0.90
CA THR A 64 -0.64 15.03 0.62
C THR A 64 0.37 13.94 0.27
N MET A 65 0.38 12.83 1.03
CA MET A 65 1.27 11.70 0.77
C MET A 65 0.97 11.01 -0.58
N ALA A 66 -0.30 10.86 -0.93
CA ALA A 66 -0.71 10.28 -2.22
C ALA A 66 -0.26 11.13 -3.41
N ALA A 67 -0.39 12.46 -3.29
CA ALA A 67 0.06 13.41 -4.31
C ALA A 67 1.58 13.33 -4.50
N ASP A 68 2.36 13.32 -3.40
CA ASP A 68 3.82 13.19 -3.45
C ASP A 68 4.28 11.88 -4.08
N LEU A 69 3.57 10.79 -3.80
CA LEU A 69 3.91 9.47 -4.32
C LEU A 69 3.36 9.21 -5.72
N GLY A 70 2.45 10.04 -6.24
CA GLY A 70 1.76 9.80 -7.50
C GLY A 70 0.98 8.48 -7.50
N ALA A 71 0.23 8.23 -6.42
CA ALA A 71 -0.63 7.06 -6.30
C ALA A 71 -1.76 7.09 -7.34
N ARG A 72 -2.13 5.93 -7.87
CA ARG A 72 -3.15 5.86 -8.94
C ARG A 72 -4.57 6.04 -8.39
N ALA A 73 -4.80 5.57 -7.18
CA ALA A 73 -6.02 5.81 -6.41
C ALA A 73 -5.72 5.79 -4.90
N ILE A 74 -6.60 6.43 -4.13
CA ILE A 74 -6.71 6.26 -2.68
C ILE A 74 -8.09 5.64 -2.45
N LEU A 75 -8.15 4.53 -1.72
CA LEU A 75 -9.41 3.86 -1.37
C LEU A 75 -9.83 4.21 0.07
N HIS A 76 -11.15 4.17 0.30
CA HIS A 76 -11.88 4.65 1.48
C HIS A 76 -12.01 6.18 1.57
N CYS A 77 -11.00 6.94 2.00
CA CYS A 77 -11.15 8.39 2.25
C CYS A 77 -12.36 8.75 3.15
N ASP A 78 -12.80 7.81 4.00
CA ASP A 78 -13.99 7.98 4.82
C ASP A 78 -13.61 8.67 6.13
N MET A 79 -13.76 9.99 6.16
CA MET A 79 -13.64 10.80 7.37
C MET A 79 -14.75 10.41 8.36
N LYS A 80 -14.53 9.38 9.20
CA LYS A 80 -15.38 9.15 10.37
C LYS A 80 -14.98 10.14 11.47
N CYS A 81 -15.52 11.34 11.34
CA CYS A 81 -15.67 12.30 12.44
C CYS A 81 -16.67 11.77 13.47
#